data_AF-A0A6J5CEG6-F1
#
_entry.id   AF-A0A6J5CEG6-F1
#
_cell.length_a   1.000
_cell.length_b   1.000
_cell.length_c   1.000
_cell.angle_alpha   90.00
_cell.angle_beta   90.00
_cell.angle_gamma   90.00
#
_symmetry.space_group_name_H-M   'P 1'
#
loop_
_entity.id
_entity.type
_entity.pdbx_description
1 polymer ?
#
loop_
_entity_poly.entity_id
_entity_poly.type
_entity_poly.pdbx_seq_one_letter_code
_entity_poly.pdbx_strand_id
1 'polypeptide(L)'
;MKLCFPMMKPALRFASSVCLAAALVQGAAAQQSPPGAPTLRHSPYLPVNMSQHAKNYYGMMKGIDNLSVRSTASGNLIRFSYRVTDPVAAHLLGEKTATAYLYGETSHALLEIPVMDKIGQLRQTGPLEAGQEYWMVFSNKGGPIKAGERVDVFIGSLHVDGLIVE
;
A
#
# COMPACT_ATOMS: atom_id res chain seq x y z
N MET A 1 -8.43 6.57 -69.35
CA MET A 1 -7.42 7.26 -70.20
C MET A 1 -6.14 6.42 -70.24
N LYS A 2 -5.36 6.54 -71.34
CA LYS A 2 -3.97 6.07 -71.63
C LYS A 2 -3.35 4.89 -70.85
N LEU A 3 -2.82 3.92 -71.60
CA LEU A 3 -1.96 2.81 -71.16
C LEU A 3 -0.45 3.20 -71.14
N CYS A 4 0.39 2.25 -70.69
CA CYS A 4 1.86 2.14 -70.88
C CYS A 4 2.75 3.14 -70.11
N PHE A 5 4.04 2.86 -69.84
CA PHE A 5 4.97 1.83 -70.37
C PHE A 5 5.93 1.30 -69.26
N PRO A 6 6.43 0.04 -69.34
CA PRO A 6 7.58 -0.43 -68.55
C PRO A 6 8.79 -0.88 -69.42
N MET A 7 9.97 -0.27 -69.26
CA MET A 7 11.29 -0.63 -69.85
C MET A 7 12.37 0.35 -69.34
N MET A 8 13.69 0.10 -69.28
CA MET A 8 14.53 -1.10 -69.50
C MET A 8 15.86 -1.00 -68.69
N LYS A 9 16.59 -2.11 -68.54
CA LYS A 9 18.00 -2.21 -68.03
C LYS A 9 19.01 -1.89 -69.17
N PRO A 10 20.36 -1.82 -69.02
CA PRO A 10 21.28 -2.36 -67.98
C PRO A 10 22.32 -1.28 -67.50
N ALA A 11 23.62 -1.47 -67.14
CA ALA A 11 24.56 -2.61 -67.16
C ALA A 11 25.80 -2.44 -66.23
N LEU A 12 26.33 -3.58 -65.74
CA LEU A 12 27.75 -4.02 -65.70
C LEU A 12 28.90 -3.00 -65.44
N ARG A 13 29.76 -3.26 -64.44
CA ARG A 13 31.24 -3.53 -64.59
C ARG A 13 31.93 -4.08 -63.31
N PHE A 14 32.56 -5.25 -63.50
CA PHE A 14 33.81 -5.81 -62.94
C PHE A 14 34.26 -5.64 -61.47
N ALA A 15 34.80 -6.75 -60.97
CA ALA A 15 35.41 -6.95 -59.65
C ALA A 15 36.80 -6.28 -59.47
N SER A 16 37.22 -6.20 -58.21
CA SER A 16 38.61 -6.49 -57.81
C SER A 16 38.65 -6.95 -56.35
N SER A 17 39.57 -7.87 -56.03
CA SER A 17 39.81 -8.35 -54.66
C SER A 17 41.09 -7.76 -54.12
N VAL A 18 41.06 -7.22 -52.89
CA VAL A 18 42.25 -6.99 -52.07
C VAL A 18 41.91 -7.37 -50.63
N CYS A 19 42.51 -8.44 -50.13
CA CYS A 19 42.54 -8.73 -48.70
C CYS A 19 43.73 -7.99 -48.07
N LEU A 20 43.47 -7.02 -47.19
CA LEU A 20 44.45 -6.57 -46.20
C LEU A 20 43.90 -6.87 -44.81
N ALA A 21 44.58 -7.75 -44.07
CA ALA A 21 44.26 -8.01 -42.67
C ALA A 21 44.93 -6.94 -41.80
N ALA A 22 44.12 -6.19 -41.04
CA ALA A 22 44.60 -5.36 -39.93
C ALA A 22 44.23 -6.05 -38.61
N ALA A 23 45.18 -6.13 -37.68
CA ALA A 23 45.03 -6.96 -36.48
C ALA A 23 44.01 -6.39 -35.49
N LEU A 24 43.08 -7.24 -35.04
CA LEU A 24 42.19 -6.94 -33.92
C LEU A 24 42.95 -7.03 -32.59
N VAL A 25 43.58 -5.92 -32.18
CA VAL A 25 43.98 -5.72 -30.78
C VAL A 25 42.72 -5.49 -29.96
N GLN A 26 42.07 -6.59 -29.55
CA GLN A 26 41.00 -6.54 -28.56
C GLN A 26 41.60 -6.20 -27.19
N GLY A 27 41.69 -4.90 -26.89
CA GLY A 27 41.93 -4.43 -25.53
C GLY A 27 40.84 -4.98 -24.62
N ALA A 28 41.22 -5.79 -23.63
CA ALA A 28 40.29 -6.41 -22.70
C ALA A 28 39.64 -5.32 -21.83
N ALA A 29 38.46 -4.85 -22.24
CA ALA A 29 37.65 -3.96 -21.44
C ALA A 29 37.28 -4.68 -20.14
N ALA A 30 37.88 -4.25 -19.02
CA ALA A 30 37.56 -4.78 -17.71
C ALA A 30 36.10 -4.43 -17.40
N GLN A 31 35.22 -5.43 -17.54
CA GLN A 31 33.78 -5.26 -17.43
C GLN A 31 33.41 -4.96 -15.98
N GLN A 32 33.41 -3.68 -15.61
CA GLN A 32 33.03 -3.21 -14.29
C GLN A 32 31.55 -3.54 -14.05
N SER A 33 31.30 -4.63 -13.34
CA SER A 33 29.95 -4.99 -12.88
C SER A 33 29.36 -3.81 -12.10
N PRO A 34 28.13 -3.37 -12.41
CA PRO A 34 27.51 -2.28 -11.67
C PRO A 34 27.35 -2.68 -10.19
N PRO A 35 27.49 -1.72 -9.24
CA PRO A 35 27.32 -2.01 -7.83
C PRO A 35 25.92 -2.57 -7.59
N GLY A 36 25.85 -3.76 -7.00
CA GLY A 36 24.58 -4.44 -6.73
C GLY A 36 23.69 -3.58 -5.84
N ALA A 37 22.49 -3.26 -6.32
CA ALA A 37 21.50 -2.54 -5.53
C ALA A 37 21.21 -3.29 -4.22
N PRO A 38 21.06 -2.60 -3.08
CA PRO A 38 20.85 -3.25 -1.80
C PRO A 38 19.53 -4.01 -1.80
N THR A 39 19.62 -5.34 -1.87
CA THR A 39 18.47 -6.24 -1.72
C THR A 39 18.05 -6.25 -0.25
N LEU A 40 17.25 -5.25 0.12
CA LEU A 40 16.46 -5.26 1.35
C LEU A 40 15.73 -6.60 1.42
N ARG A 41 16.10 -7.44 2.40
CA ARG A 41 15.49 -8.76 2.61
C ARG A 41 14.08 -8.57 3.17
N HIS A 42 13.14 -8.27 2.29
CA HIS A 42 11.73 -8.29 2.62
C HIS A 42 11.38 -9.71 3.10
N SER A 43 10.71 -9.80 4.25
CA SER A 43 10.25 -11.09 4.78
C SER A 43 9.31 -11.76 3.77
N PRO A 44 9.35 -13.09 3.57
CA PRO A 44 8.43 -13.77 2.64
C PRO A 44 6.96 -13.74 3.08
N TYR A 45 6.64 -13.10 4.21
CA TYR A 45 5.28 -12.80 4.63
C TYR A 45 4.64 -11.76 3.70
N LEU A 46 3.86 -12.24 2.74
CA LEU A 46 2.91 -11.42 1.99
C LEU A 46 1.91 -10.73 2.96
N PRO A 47 1.37 -9.55 2.60
CA PRO A 47 0.36 -8.84 3.38
C PRO A 47 -1.01 -9.55 3.33
N VAL A 48 -1.09 -10.70 3.99
CA VAL A 48 -2.33 -11.46 4.18
C VAL A 48 -3.25 -10.67 5.10
N ASN A 49 -4.41 -10.29 4.56
CA ASN A 49 -5.54 -9.67 5.27
C ASN A 49 -6.04 -10.60 6.40
N MET A 50 -6.63 -10.00 7.45
CA MET A 50 -7.10 -10.68 8.67
C MET A 50 -7.81 -12.02 8.40
N SER A 51 -7.42 -13.05 9.15
CA SER A 51 -7.94 -14.42 8.99
C SER A 51 -9.43 -14.52 9.31
N GLN A 52 -10.12 -15.53 8.76
CA GLN A 52 -11.55 -15.71 9.03
C GLN A 52 -11.83 -15.99 10.52
N HIS A 53 -10.92 -16.65 11.23
CA HIS A 53 -11.04 -16.86 12.67
C HIS A 53 -11.00 -15.52 13.44
N ALA A 54 -10.09 -14.62 13.09
CA ALA A 54 -10.02 -13.29 13.70
C ALA A 54 -11.26 -12.44 13.36
N LYS A 55 -11.73 -12.46 12.12
CA LYS A 55 -12.99 -11.81 11.70
C LYS A 55 -14.20 -12.30 12.52
N ASN A 56 -14.33 -13.62 12.69
CA ASN A 56 -15.37 -14.21 13.53
C ASN A 56 -15.23 -13.80 15.00
N TYR A 57 -14.00 -13.79 15.54
CA TYR A 57 -13.73 -13.35 16.91
C TYR A 57 -14.19 -11.91 17.15
N TYR A 58 -13.83 -10.94 16.29
CA TYR A 58 -14.29 -9.55 16.46
C TYR A 58 -15.81 -9.42 16.31
N GLY A 59 -16.41 -10.12 15.33
CA GLY A 59 -17.86 -10.09 15.10
C GLY A 59 -18.69 -10.67 16.25
N MET A 60 -18.18 -11.70 16.94
CA MET A 60 -18.87 -12.38 18.04
C MET A 60 -18.53 -11.84 19.43
N MET A 61 -17.27 -11.43 19.67
CA MET A 61 -16.77 -11.06 21.02
C MET A 61 -16.62 -9.55 21.22
N LYS A 62 -16.59 -8.75 20.15
CA LYS A 62 -16.39 -7.30 20.20
C LYS A 62 -17.49 -6.49 19.49
N GLY A 63 -18.50 -7.17 18.93
CA GLY A 63 -19.65 -6.52 18.29
C GLY A 63 -19.33 -5.74 17.01
N ILE A 64 -18.26 -6.10 16.29
CA ILE A 64 -17.82 -5.41 15.07
C ILE A 64 -17.34 -6.32 13.94
N ASP A 65 -17.69 -5.98 12.71
CA ASP A 65 -17.15 -6.58 11.49
C ASP A 65 -16.85 -5.53 10.40
N ASN A 66 -16.67 -5.96 9.14
CA ASN A 66 -16.23 -5.16 8.00
C ASN A 66 -14.98 -4.26 8.26
N LEU A 67 -14.07 -4.75 9.10
CA LEU A 67 -12.88 -4.03 9.57
C LEU A 67 -11.93 -3.72 8.41
N SER A 68 -11.61 -2.44 8.21
CA SER A 68 -10.67 -1.99 7.19
C SER A 68 -9.87 -0.78 7.64
N VAL A 69 -8.62 -0.68 7.17
CA VAL A 69 -7.75 0.48 7.38
C VAL A 69 -7.31 1.00 6.03
N ARG A 70 -7.47 2.31 5.77
CA ARG A 70 -7.14 2.93 4.49
C ARG A 70 -6.29 4.18 4.65
N SER A 71 -5.21 4.28 3.88
CA SER A 71 -4.49 5.53 3.69
C SER A 71 -5.32 6.51 2.87
N THR A 72 -5.26 7.79 3.22
CA THR A 72 -5.70 8.86 2.30
C THR A 72 -4.69 9.05 1.17
N ALA A 73 -5.12 9.64 0.05
CA ALA A 73 -4.29 9.86 -1.13
C ALA A 73 -3.06 10.77 -0.90
N SER A 74 -3.02 11.54 0.19
CA SER A 74 -1.85 12.33 0.59
C SER A 74 -0.93 11.61 1.59
N GLY A 75 -1.29 10.40 2.05
CA GLY A 75 -0.60 9.65 3.09
C GLY A 75 -0.74 10.22 4.52
N ASN A 76 -1.15 11.48 4.69
CA ASN A 76 -1.10 12.18 5.98
C ASN A 76 -2.19 11.79 6.98
N LEU A 77 -3.22 11.06 6.54
CA LEU A 77 -4.32 10.56 7.37
C LEU A 77 -4.59 9.09 7.05
N ILE A 78 -4.82 8.28 8.08
CA ILE A 78 -5.26 6.89 7.96
C ILE A 78 -6.65 6.76 8.57
N ARG A 79 -7.61 6.21 7.83
CA ARG A 79 -8.97 5.92 8.32
C ARG A 79 -9.05 4.46 8.78
N PHE A 80 -9.53 4.23 9.99
CA PHE A 80 -10.09 2.94 10.41
C PHE A 80 -11.62 2.99 10.24
N SER A 81 -12.17 2.00 9.55
CA SER A 81 -13.60 1.80 9.35
C SER A 81 -14.04 0.43 9.88
N TYR A 82 -15.24 0.38 10.43
CA TYR A 82 -15.85 -0.83 11.00
C TYR A 82 -17.37 -0.74 10.90
N ARG A 83 -18.05 -1.89 10.87
CA ARG A 83 -19.51 -1.99 10.99
C ARG A 83 -19.86 -2.58 12.35
N VAL A 84 -20.87 -2.03 13.02
CA VAL A 84 -21.32 -2.54 14.32
C VAL A 84 -22.30 -3.71 14.12
N THR A 85 -22.06 -4.83 14.78
CA THR A 85 -22.97 -5.99 14.83
C THR A 85 -23.73 -6.05 16.16
N ASP A 86 -23.09 -5.66 17.27
CA ASP A 86 -23.71 -5.51 18.59
C ASP A 86 -23.24 -4.19 19.25
N PRO A 87 -24.13 -3.18 19.36
CA PRO A 87 -23.85 -1.93 20.06
C PRO A 87 -23.41 -2.06 21.52
N VAL A 88 -23.80 -3.13 22.23
CA VAL A 88 -23.45 -3.34 23.64
C VAL A 88 -22.01 -3.82 23.76
N ALA A 89 -21.59 -4.84 22.99
CA ALA A 89 -20.19 -5.24 22.92
C ALA A 89 -19.29 -4.14 22.33
N ALA A 90 -19.79 -3.34 21.38
CA ALA A 90 -19.03 -2.31 20.68
C ALA A 90 -18.92 -0.95 21.41
N HIS A 91 -19.55 -0.76 22.58
CA HIS A 91 -19.75 0.56 23.21
C HIS A 91 -18.53 1.50 23.26
N LEU A 92 -17.33 0.97 23.53
CA LEU A 92 -16.06 1.73 23.60
C LEU A 92 -15.78 2.55 22.33
N LEU A 93 -16.24 2.09 21.16
CA LEU A 93 -16.06 2.77 19.87
C LEU A 93 -16.87 4.08 19.81
N GLY A 94 -18.08 4.08 20.36
CA GLY A 94 -18.93 5.27 20.50
C GLY A 94 -18.54 6.18 21.66
N GLU A 95 -17.80 5.66 22.65
CA GLU A 95 -17.43 6.38 23.86
C GLU A 95 -16.36 7.46 23.61
N LYS A 96 -16.76 8.74 23.72
CA LYS A 96 -15.88 9.89 23.51
C LYS A 96 -14.68 9.94 24.47
N THR A 97 -14.80 9.37 25.66
CA THR A 97 -13.74 9.29 26.68
C THR A 97 -12.77 8.13 26.48
N ALA A 98 -13.11 7.12 25.66
CA ALA A 98 -12.18 6.06 25.32
C ALA A 98 -11.07 6.61 24.40
N THR A 99 -9.83 6.61 24.91
CA THR A 99 -8.63 6.99 24.17
C THR A 99 -8.39 6.00 23.03
N ALA A 100 -8.06 6.51 21.83
CA ALA A 100 -7.86 5.71 20.63
C ALA A 100 -6.50 5.99 19.98
N TYR A 101 -5.77 4.92 19.67
CA TYR A 101 -4.48 4.94 18.98
C TYR A 101 -4.42 3.90 17.86
N LEU A 102 -3.57 4.16 16.88
CA LEU A 102 -3.18 3.20 15.84
C LEU A 102 -1.66 3.05 15.86
N TYR A 103 -1.16 1.83 15.99
CA TYR A 103 0.27 1.50 16.06
C TYR A 103 0.74 0.85 14.77
N GLY A 104 1.87 1.29 14.22
CA GLY A 104 2.50 0.64 13.07
C GLY A 104 3.55 -0.40 13.51
N GLU A 105 3.38 -1.67 13.14
CA GLU A 105 4.32 -2.74 13.50
C GLU A 105 5.74 -2.43 13.00
N THR A 106 5.87 -1.96 11.75
CA THR A 106 7.15 -1.75 11.06
C THR A 106 7.91 -0.50 11.51
N SER A 107 7.21 0.60 11.77
CA SER A 107 7.82 1.90 12.13
C SER A 107 7.78 2.20 13.63
N HIS A 108 7.10 1.37 14.41
CA HIS A 108 6.80 1.57 15.84
C HIS A 108 6.11 2.91 16.14
N ALA A 109 5.50 3.53 15.12
CA ALA A 109 4.83 4.81 15.25
C ALA A 109 3.46 4.64 15.91
N LEU A 110 3.18 5.44 16.93
CA LEU A 110 1.87 5.53 17.57
C LEU A 110 1.15 6.78 17.04
N LEU A 111 0.05 6.58 16.31
CA LEU A 111 -0.76 7.65 15.75
C LEU A 111 -1.98 7.91 16.63
N GLU A 112 -2.30 9.19 16.83
CA GLU A 112 -3.47 9.66 17.56
C GLU A 112 -4.56 10.21 16.63
N ILE A 113 -5.80 10.33 17.14
CA ILE A 113 -6.89 11.01 16.44
C ILE A 113 -6.70 12.52 16.60
N PRO A 114 -6.51 13.29 15.51
CA PRO A 114 -6.27 14.73 15.61
C PRO A 114 -7.54 15.46 16.06
N VAL A 115 -7.36 16.48 16.89
CA VAL A 115 -8.41 17.41 17.32
C VAL A 115 -8.33 18.68 16.47
N MET A 116 -9.45 19.08 15.88
CA MET A 116 -9.58 20.29 15.07
C MET A 116 -10.54 21.28 15.73
N ASP A 117 -10.14 22.55 15.90
CA ASP A 117 -10.83 23.57 16.72
C ASP A 117 -12.35 23.69 16.50
N LYS A 118 -12.82 23.46 15.27
CA LYS A 118 -14.23 23.61 14.85
C LYS A 118 -14.97 22.29 14.59
N ILE A 119 -14.30 21.15 14.71
CA ILE A 119 -14.85 19.81 14.37
C ILE A 119 -14.72 18.84 15.55
N GLY A 120 -13.75 19.05 16.45
CA GLY A 120 -13.39 18.11 17.50
C GLY A 120 -12.44 17.01 16.99
N GLN A 121 -12.48 15.84 17.64
CA GLN A 121 -11.76 14.65 17.20
C GLN A 121 -12.36 14.11 15.90
N LEU A 122 -11.52 13.67 14.94
CA LEU A 122 -11.99 13.06 13.69
C LEU A 122 -12.47 11.61 13.86
N ARG A 123 -13.54 11.41 14.63
CA ARG A 123 -14.23 10.13 14.87
C ARG A 123 -15.73 10.36 15.03
N GLN A 124 -16.53 9.33 14.75
CA GLN A 124 -17.92 9.28 15.22
C GLN A 124 -17.95 8.86 16.70
N THR A 125 -18.91 9.41 17.45
CA THR A 125 -19.16 9.13 18.88
C THR A 125 -20.63 9.28 19.21
N GLY A 126 -21.12 8.60 20.25
CA GLY A 126 -22.51 8.58 20.67
C GLY A 126 -23.09 7.15 20.65
N PRO A 127 -24.42 7.00 20.67
CA PRO A 127 -25.08 5.71 20.50
C PRO A 127 -24.66 5.03 19.19
N LEU A 128 -24.44 3.71 19.26
CA LEU A 128 -24.14 2.87 18.11
C LEU A 128 -25.39 2.11 17.67
N GLU A 129 -25.54 1.92 16.36
CA GLU A 129 -26.67 1.19 15.75
C GLU A 129 -26.15 -0.07 15.05
N ALA A 130 -26.87 -1.19 15.24
CA ALA A 130 -26.52 -2.44 14.58
C ALA A 130 -26.70 -2.35 13.06
N GLY A 131 -25.73 -2.85 12.30
CA GLY A 131 -25.67 -2.80 10.84
C GLY A 131 -25.09 -1.51 10.26
N GLN A 132 -24.90 -0.45 11.05
CA GLN A 132 -24.32 0.81 10.57
C GLN A 132 -22.79 0.78 10.51
N GLU A 133 -22.24 1.48 9.51
CA GLU A 133 -20.80 1.69 9.36
C GLU A 133 -20.34 2.98 10.03
N TYR A 134 -19.22 2.88 10.76
CA TYR A 134 -18.61 3.97 11.51
C TYR A 134 -17.11 4.04 11.20
N TRP A 135 -16.50 5.21 11.46
CA TRP A 135 -15.09 5.44 11.21
C TRP A 135 -14.44 6.37 12.23
N MET A 136 -13.11 6.27 12.27
CA MET A 136 -12.21 7.23 12.91
C MET A 136 -10.94 7.43 12.07
N VAL A 137 -10.30 8.58 12.21
CA VAL A 137 -9.13 8.98 11.42
C VAL A 137 -7.96 9.30 12.34
N PHE A 138 -6.82 8.69 12.06
CA PHE A 138 -5.55 8.90 12.75
C PHE A 138 -4.61 9.81 11.95
N SER A 139 -3.83 10.62 12.65
CA SER A 139 -2.87 11.57 12.08
C SER A 139 -1.56 10.85 11.70
N ASN A 140 -1.39 10.53 10.42
CA ASN A 140 -0.17 9.92 9.87
C ASN A 140 0.77 11.02 9.31
N LYS A 141 0.98 12.11 10.07
CA LYS A 141 1.74 13.29 9.63
C LYS A 141 3.19 12.92 9.29
N GLY A 142 3.63 13.25 8.08
CA GLY A 142 4.94 12.81 7.56
C GLY A 142 4.96 11.37 7.00
N GLY A 143 3.84 10.64 7.14
CA GLY A 143 3.64 9.29 6.65
C GLY A 143 4.58 8.22 7.24
N PRO A 144 4.78 8.11 8.57
CA PRO A 144 5.57 7.03 9.16
C PRO A 144 4.96 5.62 8.95
N ILE A 145 3.67 5.53 8.60
CA ILE A 145 3.01 4.28 8.19
C ILE A 145 2.63 4.35 6.71
N LYS A 146 2.78 3.26 5.96
CA LYS A 146 2.51 3.13 4.51
C LYS A 146 1.42 2.09 4.20
N ALA A 147 0.84 2.17 3.00
CA ALA A 147 0.00 1.11 2.46
C ALA A 147 0.80 -0.20 2.31
N GLY A 148 0.16 -1.33 2.62
CA GLY A 148 0.77 -2.66 2.70
C GLY A 148 1.41 -3.00 4.05
N GLU A 149 1.62 -2.03 4.95
CA GLU A 149 2.14 -2.29 6.29
C GLU A 149 1.04 -2.79 7.25
N ARG A 150 1.48 -3.46 8.33
CA ARG A 150 0.59 -3.92 9.40
C ARG A 150 0.43 -2.88 10.51
N VAL A 151 -0.78 -2.80 11.03
CA VAL A 151 -1.16 -1.91 12.12
C VAL A 151 -2.10 -2.57 13.12
N ASP A 152 -1.97 -2.16 14.38
CA ASP A 152 -2.89 -2.51 15.47
C ASP A 152 -3.69 -1.28 15.88
N VAL A 153 -4.96 -1.45 16.27
CA VAL A 153 -5.84 -0.37 16.72
C VAL A 153 -6.28 -0.62 18.16
N PHE A 154 -6.00 0.35 19.04
CA PHE A 154 -6.28 0.31 20.47
C PHE A 154 -7.31 1.38 20.83
N ILE A 155 -8.43 1.01 21.44
CA ILE A 155 -9.54 1.91 21.79
C ILE A 155 -10.04 1.54 23.18
N GLY A 156 -9.52 2.22 24.22
CA GLY A 156 -9.70 1.79 25.61
C GLY A 156 -9.13 0.38 25.83
N SER A 157 -10.00 -0.60 26.07
CA SER A 157 -9.66 -2.04 26.18
C SER A 157 -10.10 -2.89 24.97
N LEU A 158 -10.58 -2.25 23.89
CA LEU A 158 -10.72 -2.88 22.58
C LEU A 158 -9.36 -2.84 21.87
N HIS A 159 -8.85 -4.02 21.52
CA HIS A 159 -7.65 -4.20 20.70
C HIS A 159 -8.10 -4.89 19.39
N VAL A 160 -7.58 -4.44 18.26
CA VAL A 160 -7.83 -5.04 16.92
C VAL A 160 -6.50 -5.12 16.17
N ASP A 161 -6.00 -6.33 15.98
CA ASP A 161 -4.59 -6.57 15.73
C ASP A 161 -4.32 -7.02 14.28
N GLY A 162 -3.14 -6.70 13.75
CA GLY A 162 -2.65 -7.19 12.46
C GLY A 162 -3.47 -6.77 11.23
N LEU A 163 -4.14 -5.62 11.28
CA LEU A 163 -4.82 -5.01 10.12
C LEU A 163 -3.79 -4.60 9.06
N ILE A 164 -4.17 -4.62 7.78
CA ILE A 164 -3.34 -4.12 6.68
C ILE A 164 -3.88 -2.75 6.26
N VAL A 165 -2.98 -1.78 6.04
CA VAL A 165 -3.33 -0.49 5.45
C VAL A 165 -3.49 -0.64 3.93
N GLU A 166 -4.67 -0.31 3.41
CA GLU A 166 -4.97 -0.21 1.97
C GLU A 166 -4.61 1.19 1.41
#